data_AF-Q30T86-F1
#
_entry.id   AF-Q30T86-F1
#
_cell.length_a   1.000
_cell.length_b   1.000
_cell.length_c   1.000
_cell.angle_alpha   90.00
_cell.angle_beta   90.00
_cell.angle_gamma   90.00
#
_symmetry.space_group_name_H-M   'P 1'
#
loop_
_entity.id
_entity.type
_entity.pdbx_description
1 polymer ?
#
loop_
_entity_poly.entity_id
_entity_poly.type
_entity_poly.pdbx_seq_one_letter_code
_entity_poly.pdbx_strand_id
1 'polypeptide(L)'
;MMKYLLLITTLFLFSGCINKHGISMQYYSECKEYYDLQGYYHNECGKDDIISHKEIRQNSSDAYDYLFGEEKQEKPKGNVW
;
A
#
# COMPACT_ATOMS: atom_id res chain seq x y z
N MET A 1 -27.36 32.03 -15.51
CA MET A 1 -26.05 31.62 -16.04
C MET A 1 -25.02 31.48 -14.92
N MET A 2 -24.66 32.56 -14.22
CA MET A 2 -23.63 32.56 -13.17
C MET A 2 -23.85 31.55 -12.02
N LYS A 3 -25.11 31.29 -11.63
CA LYS A 3 -25.45 30.28 -10.61
C LYS A 3 -25.04 28.86 -10.97
N TYR A 4 -25.12 28.49 -12.24
CA TYR A 4 -24.75 27.16 -12.71
C TYR A 4 -23.23 27.02 -12.83
N LEU A 5 -22.54 28.11 -13.16
CA LEU A 5 -21.09 28.14 -13.26
C LEU A 5 -20.42 27.88 -11.91
N LEU A 6 -20.93 28.50 -10.84
CA LEU A 6 -20.49 28.26 -9.45
C LEU A 6 -20.74 26.82 -8.98
N LEU A 7 -21.88 26.24 -9.37
CA LEU A 7 -22.25 24.87 -9.00
C LEU A 7 -21.38 23.83 -9.71
N ILE A 8 -21.02 24.09 -10.96
CA ILE A 8 -20.11 23.24 -11.73
C ILE A 8 -18.67 23.33 -11.16
N THR A 9 -18.20 24.53 -10.82
CA THR A 9 -16.84 24.69 -10.25
C THR A 9 -16.70 24.00 -8.90
N THR A 10 -17.70 24.11 -8.03
CA THR A 10 -17.69 23.40 -6.74
C THR A 10 -17.69 21.88 -6.91
N LEU A 11 -18.43 21.34 -7.89
CA LEU A 11 -18.41 19.90 -8.17
C LEU A 11 -17.01 19.40 -8.58
N PHE A 12 -16.31 20.16 -9.43
CA PHE A 12 -14.96 19.81 -9.90
C PHE A 12 -13.87 19.97 -8.83
N LEU A 13 -14.01 20.93 -7.91
CA LEU A 13 -13.04 21.13 -6.83
C LEU A 13 -13.07 20.00 -5.79
N PHE A 14 -14.24 19.37 -5.59
CA PHE A 14 -14.42 18.28 -4.63
C PHE A 14 -14.51 16.88 -5.25
N SER A 15 -14.40 16.75 -6.58
CA SER A 15 -14.41 15.45 -7.25
C SER A 15 -13.08 14.69 -7.18
N GLY A 16 -12.01 15.32 -6.70
CA GLY A 16 -10.70 14.68 -6.53
C GLY A 16 -10.58 13.99 -5.18
N CYS A 17 -10.39 12.66 -5.17
CA CYS A 17 -9.92 11.98 -3.96
C CYS A 17 -8.44 12.32 -3.74
N ILE A 18 -8.12 12.94 -2.61
CA ILE A 18 -6.74 13.28 -2.25
C ILE A 18 -6.08 12.03 -1.67
N ASN A 19 -5.09 11.49 -2.37
CA ASN A 19 -4.27 10.38 -1.89
C ASN A 19 -2.94 10.94 -1.33
N LYS A 20 -2.16 10.19 -0.53
CA LYS A 20 -0.85 10.68 -0.04
C LYS A 20 0.13 11.00 -1.18
N HIS A 21 -0.07 10.39 -2.34
CA HIS A 21 0.60 10.67 -3.62
C HIS A 21 0.05 11.89 -4.40
N GLY A 22 -0.91 12.65 -3.86
CA GLY A 22 -1.53 13.81 -4.51
C GLY A 22 -2.74 13.46 -5.41
N ILE A 23 -2.99 14.27 -6.46
CA ILE A 23 -3.98 14.00 -7.52
C ILE A 23 -3.35 12.98 -8.49
N SER A 24 -3.12 11.77 -8.00
CA SER A 24 -2.60 10.65 -8.78
C SER A 24 -3.68 9.57 -8.87
N MET A 25 -3.91 9.05 -10.09
CA MET A 25 -4.77 7.87 -10.30
C MET A 25 -4.06 6.56 -9.87
N GLN A 26 -2.81 6.62 -9.41
CA GLN A 26 -2.11 5.44 -8.89
C GLN A 26 -2.57 5.19 -7.44
N TYR A 27 -3.36 4.13 -7.27
CA TYR A 27 -3.83 3.67 -5.96
C TYR A 27 -2.76 2.96 -5.14
N TYR A 28 -1.69 2.48 -5.78
CA TYR A 28 -0.58 1.77 -5.15
C TYR A 28 0.75 2.38 -5.60
N SER A 29 1.70 2.51 -4.68
CA SER A 29 3.07 2.90 -5.01
C SER A 29 3.67 1.93 -6.02
N GLU A 30 4.42 2.45 -6.99
CA GLU A 30 5.25 1.60 -7.85
C GLU A 30 6.29 0.88 -6.97
N CYS A 31 6.14 -0.43 -6.83
CA CYS A 31 7.11 -1.25 -6.11
C CYS A 31 8.25 -1.64 -7.04
N LYS A 32 9.48 -1.49 -6.55
CA LYS A 32 10.68 -1.95 -7.26
C LYS A 32 10.98 -3.38 -6.85
N GLU A 33 10.90 -4.28 -7.82
CA GLU A 33 11.29 -5.67 -7.67
C GLU A 33 12.71 -5.86 -8.19
N TYR A 34 13.59 -6.41 -7.36
CA TYR A 34 14.97 -6.70 -7.77
C TYR A 34 15.54 -7.89 -6.99
N TYR A 35 16.60 -8.49 -7.52
CA TYR A 35 17.39 -9.50 -6.83
C TYR A 35 18.69 -8.86 -6.34
N ASP A 36 19.09 -9.14 -5.11
CA ASP A 36 20.39 -8.70 -4.62
C ASP A 36 21.54 -9.53 -5.21
N LEU A 37 22.78 -9.13 -4.90
CA LEU A 37 23.98 -9.83 -5.36
C LEU A 37 24.10 -11.27 -4.84
N GLN A 38 23.34 -11.62 -3.80
CA GLN A 38 23.27 -12.97 -3.24
C GLN A 38 22.10 -13.77 -3.83
N GLY A 39 21.30 -13.18 -4.74
CA GLY A 39 20.16 -13.82 -5.38
C GLY A 39 18.86 -13.79 -4.58
N TYR A 40 18.79 -13.02 -3.48
CA TYR A 40 17.54 -12.87 -2.73
C TYR A 40 16.61 -11.86 -3.40
N TYR A 41 15.33 -12.23 -3.51
CA TYR A 41 14.28 -11.36 -4.02
C TYR A 41 13.92 -10.28 -3.00
N HIS A 42 13.95 -9.03 -3.44
CA HIS A 42 13.53 -7.86 -2.70
C HIS A 42 12.39 -7.17 -3.45
N ASN A 43 11.38 -6.77 -2.69
CA ASN A 43 10.26 -5.97 -3.16
C ASN A 43 10.18 -4.70 -2.32
N GLU A 44 10.71 -3.60 -2.87
CA GLU A 44 10.72 -2.30 -2.22
C GLU A 44 9.57 -1.44 -2.75
N CYS A 45 8.49 -1.38 -1.98
CA CYS A 45 7.40 -0.46 -2.24
C CYS A 45 7.69 0.92 -1.63
N GLY A 46 7.28 1.98 -2.35
CA GLY A 46 7.27 3.34 -1.82
C GLY A 46 6.54 3.42 -0.48
N LYS A 47 7.04 4.25 0.44
CA LYS A 47 6.45 4.43 1.79
C LYS A 47 5.25 5.37 1.79
N ASP A 48 4.90 5.89 0.62
CA ASP A 48 3.97 7.00 0.45
C ASP A 48 2.51 6.51 0.28
N ASP A 49 2.27 5.21 0.36
CA ASP A 49 0.92 4.64 0.38
C ASP A 49 0.16 5.05 1.65
N ILE A 50 -1.15 5.31 1.52
CA ILE A 50 -2.06 5.55 2.67
C ILE A 50 -2.03 4.35 3.62
N ILE A 51 -1.97 3.14 3.05
CA ILE A 51 -1.84 1.87 3.75
C ILE A 51 -0.64 1.16 3.16
N SER A 52 0.40 0.96 3.95
CA SER A 52 1.59 0.24 3.48
C SER A 52 1.34 -1.27 3.50
N HIS A 53 1.92 -2.01 2.55
CA HIS A 53 1.88 -3.48 2.56
C HIS A 53 2.43 -4.07 3.88
N LYS A 54 3.39 -3.37 4.50
CA LYS A 54 3.93 -3.72 5.82
C LYS A 54 2.88 -3.64 6.92
N GLU A 55 2.08 -2.58 6.92
CA GLU A 55 1.02 -2.33 7.89
C GLU A 55 -0.12 -3.36 7.73
N ILE A 56 -0.52 -3.68 6.49
CA ILE A 56 -1.46 -4.77 6.22
C ILE A 56 -0.94 -6.09 6.77
N ARG A 57 0.33 -6.41 6.48
CA ARG A 57 0.96 -7.66 6.93
C ARG A 57 1.03 -7.75 8.45
N GLN A 58 1.34 -6.65 9.13
CA GLN A 58 1.36 -6.59 10.59
C GLN A 58 -0.04 -6.79 11.16
N ASN A 59 -1.01 -5.99 10.70
CA ASN A 59 -2.40 -6.12 11.15
C ASN A 59 -2.99 -7.50 10.86
N SER A 60 -2.62 -8.14 9.74
CA SER A 60 -3.07 -9.50 9.43
C SER A 60 -2.42 -10.55 10.34
N SER A 61 -1.14 -10.37 10.70
CA SER A 61 -0.44 -11.25 11.64
C SER A 61 -1.07 -11.11 13.02
N ASP A 62 -1.25 -9.88 13.50
CA ASP A 62 -1.83 -9.59 14.81
C ASP A 62 -3.27 -10.11 14.91
N ALA A 63 -4.06 -9.97 13.84
CA ALA A 63 -5.41 -10.54 13.76
C ALA A 63 -5.40 -12.07 13.74
N TYR A 64 -4.42 -12.69 13.06
CA TYR A 64 -4.25 -14.14 13.04
C TYR A 64 -3.86 -14.67 14.42
N ASP A 65 -2.88 -14.03 15.07
CA ASP A 65 -2.41 -14.38 16.42
C ASP A 65 -3.54 -14.21 17.46
N TYR A 66 -4.39 -13.20 17.31
CA TYR A 66 -5.57 -13.01 18.15
C TYR A 66 -6.62 -14.12 17.97
N LEU A 67 -6.83 -14.59 16.74
CA LEU A 67 -7.87 -15.56 16.41
C LEU A 67 -7.44 -17.02 16.64
N PHE A 68 -6.17 -17.33 16.40
CA PHE A 68 -5.66 -18.70 16.38
C PHE A 68 -4.60 -18.98 17.47
N GLY A 69 -4.15 -17.96 18.21
CA GLY A 69 -3.07 -18.09 19.19
C GLY A 69 -1.69 -18.23 18.53
N GLU A 70 -0.61 -18.02 19.31
CA GLU A 70 0.78 -18.09 18.83
C GLU A 70 1.21 -19.53 18.41
N GLU A 71 0.69 -20.05 17.30
CA GLU A 71 1.43 -21.07 16.56
C GLU A 71 2.47 -20.38 15.68
N LYS A 72 3.70 -20.28 16.19
CA LYS A 72 4.87 -19.79 15.45
C LYS A 72 5.02 -20.57 14.14
N GLN A 73 4.53 -20.00 13.04
CA GLN A 73 4.88 -20.50 11.72
C GLN A 73 6.39 -20.29 11.53
N GLU A 74 7.14 -21.39 11.52
CA GLU A 74 8.56 -21.38 11.17
C GLU A 74 8.70 -20.75 9.77
N LYS A 75 9.32 -19.57 9.71
CA LYS A 75 9.63 -18.92 8.43
C LYS A 75 10.42 -19.92 7.59
N PRO A 76 10.03 -20.18 6.32
CA PRO A 76 10.77 -21.09 5.48
C PRO A 76 12.23 -20.62 5.38
N LYS A 77 13.17 -21.49 5.75
CA LYS A 77 14.60 -21.21 5.62
C LYS A 77 14.89 -21.02 4.12
N GLY A 78 15.40 -19.84 3.78
CA GLY A 78 15.79 -19.51 2.42
C GLY A 78 16.72 -20.57 1.85
N ASN A 79 16.45 -20.94 0.61
CA ASN A 79 17.15 -21.98 -0.11
C ASN A 79 18.61 -21.55 -0.28
N VAL A 80 19.54 -22.26 0.35
CA VAL A 80 20.97 -22.11 0.09
C VAL A 80 21.29 -22.97 -1.13
N TRP A 81 21.50 -22.32 -2.28
CA TRP A 81 22.16 -22.93 -3.44
C TRP A 81 23.59 -22.42 -3.52
#